data_AF-A0A4R8UC08-F1
#
_entry.id   AF-A0A4R8UC08-F1
#
_cell.length_a   1.000
_cell.length_b   1.000
_cell.length_c   1.000
_cell.angle_alpha   90.00
_cell.angle_beta   90.00
_cell.angle_gamma   90.00
#
_symmetry.space_group_name_H-M   'P 1'
#
loop_
_entity.id
_entity.type
_entity.pdbx_description
1 polymer ?
#
loop_
_entity_poly.entity_id
_entity_poly.type
_entity_poly.pdbx_seq_one_letter_code
_entity_poly.pdbx_strand_id
1 'polypeptide(L)'
;MMKPFIFLFVWLQDGVVRLLTRGITTHSLLLGPGIEPLRWTLGRWRAWRTFEMAARKVPAYREFLAQRGVSGKLSTKGGLAASYARLPEMDKRLDWEKYDIVAAFGGEGISENMRSHILRYAHSAFGSYGASDLEINVAIETDYTVELRRAIAQSPKLAKRITKQGEYGVLPMVFQFNPYDYLIETNEGGELIVSIVRKQNINPRLRYNIHDRGHVMRLRDLRPILEEHGLGRLNRLQFLDLPLLFHYGRSDMSVDYNGAVVAPDALRDVIYTDPVLLRAVANHRLVSFEDELGDKQLHIALQLTEGAGDGSGHDLAAWRASVVAALRRINGDFNNAILTSADATLPTIAFYPWRSGPFAGDGAKLKNEYVWHLTAADIPGANLDLSSRSAK
;
A
#
# COMPACT_ATOMS: atom_id res chain seq x y z
N MET A 1 -11.98 1.29 45.64
CA MET A 1 -11.69 2.58 44.97
C MET A 1 -12.81 2.88 43.98
N MET A 2 -13.41 4.06 44.05
CA MET A 2 -14.62 4.41 43.28
C MET A 2 -14.28 4.71 41.81
N LYS A 3 -15.01 4.11 40.86
CA LYS A 3 -14.87 4.24 39.40
C LYS A 3 -14.58 5.67 38.88
N PRO A 4 -15.31 6.73 39.26
CA PRO A 4 -15.04 8.08 38.76
C PRO A 4 -13.62 8.57 39.11
N PHE A 5 -13.08 8.20 40.27
CA PHE A 5 -11.72 8.54 40.65
C PHE A 5 -10.68 7.82 39.79
N ILE A 6 -10.92 6.55 39.47
CA ILE A 6 -10.01 5.80 38.58
C ILE A 6 -10.02 6.40 37.18
N PHE A 7 -11.18 6.75 36.65
CA PHE A 7 -11.26 7.34 35.30
C PHE A 7 -10.65 8.74 35.24
N LEU A 8 -10.86 9.56 36.28
CA LEU A 8 -10.19 10.85 36.44
C LEU A 8 -8.68 10.68 36.57
N PHE A 9 -8.22 9.72 37.37
CA PHE A 9 -6.80 9.42 37.54
C PHE A 9 -6.17 8.97 36.22
N VAL A 10 -6.81 8.07 35.47
CA VAL A 10 -6.30 7.65 34.15
C VAL A 10 -6.23 8.84 33.19
N TRP A 11 -7.20 9.76 33.23
CA TRP A 11 -7.15 10.98 32.42
C TRP A 11 -5.98 11.89 32.82
N LEU A 12 -5.74 12.12 34.11
CA LEU A 12 -4.58 12.86 34.61
C LEU A 12 -3.26 12.17 34.23
N GLN A 13 -3.21 10.85 34.38
CA GLN A 13 -2.08 10.01 34.02
C GLN A 13 -1.79 10.06 32.52
N ASP A 14 -2.80 10.10 31.65
CA ASP A 14 -2.59 10.32 30.21
C ASP A 14 -1.93 11.68 29.95
N GLY A 15 -2.30 12.72 30.69
CA GLY A 15 -1.65 14.04 30.65
C GLY A 15 -0.18 14.00 31.10
N VAL A 16 0.11 13.35 32.23
CA VAL A 16 1.48 13.19 32.76
C VAL A 16 2.35 12.37 31.82
N VAL A 17 1.83 11.23 31.32
CA VAL A 17 2.54 10.40 30.33
C VAL A 17 2.83 11.23 29.08
N ARG A 18 1.86 11.98 28.56
CA ARG A 18 2.04 12.85 27.39
C ARG A 18 3.10 13.93 27.61
N LEU A 19 3.25 14.44 28.83
CA LEU A 19 4.29 15.39 29.19
C LEU A 19 5.67 14.71 29.22
N LEU A 20 5.76 13.56 29.88
CA LEU A 20 7.00 12.80 30.06
C LEU A 20 7.48 12.10 28.77
N THR A 21 6.60 11.82 27.81
CA THR A 21 6.97 11.26 26.50
C THR A 21 7.54 12.30 25.52
N ARG A 22 7.71 13.58 25.92
CA ARG A 22 8.23 14.64 25.04
C ARG A 22 9.73 14.56 24.77
N GLY A 23 10.48 13.83 25.58
CA GLY A 23 11.91 13.63 25.40
C GLY A 23 12.36 12.27 25.93
N ILE A 24 13.48 11.77 25.42
CA ILE A 24 14.04 10.46 25.78
C ILE A 24 14.32 10.40 27.29
N THR A 25 14.90 11.46 27.85
CA THR A 25 15.28 11.55 29.27
C THR A 25 14.07 11.54 30.21
N THR A 26 12.97 12.18 29.83
CA THR A 26 11.74 12.18 30.63
C THR A 26 10.94 10.89 30.42
N HIS A 27 11.05 10.26 29.25
CA HIS A 27 10.39 9.00 28.96
C HIS A 27 11.04 7.83 29.68
N SER A 28 12.38 7.84 29.84
CA SER A 28 13.10 6.80 30.59
C SER A 28 12.67 6.72 32.06
N LEU A 29 12.20 7.82 32.66
CA LEU A 29 11.62 7.82 34.01
C LEU A 29 10.35 6.95 34.10
N LEU A 30 9.59 6.79 33.02
CA LEU A 30 8.43 5.90 32.97
C LEU A 30 8.82 4.42 32.79
N LEU A 31 10.06 4.16 32.36
CA LEU A 31 10.58 2.83 32.04
C LEU A 31 11.64 2.35 33.03
N GLY A 32 11.91 3.13 34.08
CA GLY A 32 12.90 2.82 35.10
C GLY A 32 12.62 1.48 35.82
N PRO A 33 13.67 0.83 36.35
CA PRO A 33 13.53 -0.38 37.15
C PRO A 33 12.55 -0.19 38.32
N GLY A 34 11.72 -1.20 38.61
CA GLY A 34 10.76 -1.17 39.73
C GLY A 34 9.39 -0.54 39.43
N ILE A 35 9.20 0.13 38.28
CA ILE A 35 7.93 0.78 37.91
C ILE A 35 6.99 -0.18 37.15
N GLU A 36 7.49 -1.37 36.76
CA GLU A 36 6.74 -2.37 35.99
C GLU A 36 5.40 -2.80 36.64
N PRO A 37 5.31 -3.09 37.96
CA PRO A 37 4.04 -3.48 38.57
C PRO A 37 2.98 -2.36 38.52
N LEU A 38 3.43 -1.11 38.66
CA LEU A 38 2.57 0.06 38.52
C LEU A 38 2.06 0.18 37.07
N ARG A 39 2.93 0.00 36.07
CA ARG A 39 2.53 0.05 34.65
C ARG A 39 1.48 -1.01 34.30
N TRP A 40 1.58 -2.22 34.82
CA TRP A 40 0.53 -3.24 34.66
C TRP A 40 -0.81 -2.80 35.24
N THR A 41 -0.77 -2.21 36.44
CA THR A 41 -1.99 -1.72 37.10
C THR A 41 -2.63 -0.59 36.29
N LEU A 42 -1.84 0.38 35.83
CA LEU A 42 -2.30 1.48 34.97
C LEU A 42 -2.83 0.97 33.63
N GLY A 43 -2.15 0.02 33.00
CA GLY A 43 -2.58 -0.63 31.76
C GLY A 43 -3.97 -1.26 31.90
N ARG A 44 -4.23 -1.97 33.00
CA ARG A 44 -5.55 -2.55 33.30
C ARG A 44 -6.63 -1.50 33.49
N TRP A 45 -6.32 -0.37 34.15
CA TRP A 45 -7.28 0.74 34.29
C TRP A 45 -7.59 1.43 32.96
N ARG A 46 -6.57 1.61 32.12
CA ARG A 46 -6.74 2.12 30.73
C ARG A 46 -7.61 1.16 29.92
N ALA A 47 -7.33 -0.14 29.99
CA ALA A 47 -8.11 -1.17 29.30
C ALA A 47 -9.59 -1.17 29.74
N TRP A 48 -9.87 -1.02 31.05
CA TRP A 48 -11.22 -0.87 31.56
C TRP A 48 -11.94 0.36 31.00
N ARG A 49 -11.29 1.54 31.05
CA ARG A 49 -11.85 2.77 30.49
C ARG A 49 -12.15 2.62 29.00
N THR A 50 -11.21 2.03 28.25
CA THR A 50 -11.35 1.80 26.81
C THR A 50 -12.47 0.81 26.51
N PHE A 51 -12.61 -0.28 27.26
CA PHE A 51 -13.71 -1.23 27.13
C PHE A 51 -15.07 -0.54 27.24
N GLU A 52 -15.31 0.23 28.32
CA GLU A 52 -16.62 0.86 28.51
C GLU A 52 -16.87 1.99 27.50
N MET A 53 -15.81 2.68 27.07
CA MET A 53 -15.90 3.65 25.99
C MET A 53 -16.28 2.96 24.67
N ALA A 54 -15.64 1.83 24.34
CA ALA A 54 -15.91 1.06 23.14
C ALA A 54 -17.33 0.50 23.15
N ALA A 55 -17.76 -0.13 24.25
CA ALA A 55 -19.13 -0.63 24.42
C ALA A 55 -20.19 0.48 24.23
N ARG A 56 -19.85 1.72 24.59
CA ARG A 56 -20.72 2.88 24.38
C ARG A 56 -20.61 3.49 22.98
N LYS A 57 -19.43 3.55 22.36
CA LYS A 57 -19.21 4.35 21.14
C LYS A 57 -19.10 3.52 19.85
N VAL A 58 -18.82 2.22 19.94
CA VAL A 58 -18.60 1.34 18.79
C VAL A 58 -19.81 0.42 18.64
N PRO A 59 -20.69 0.64 17.65
CA PRO A 59 -21.92 -0.16 17.48
C PRO A 59 -21.66 -1.67 17.37
N ALA A 60 -20.70 -2.07 16.52
CA ALA A 60 -20.34 -3.48 16.32
C ALA A 60 -19.88 -4.17 17.62
N TYR A 61 -19.05 -3.49 18.42
CA TYR A 61 -18.58 -4.04 19.68
C TYR A 61 -19.71 -4.15 20.72
N ARG A 62 -20.64 -3.19 20.73
CA ARG A 62 -21.82 -3.25 21.60
C ARG A 62 -22.71 -4.43 21.26
N GLU A 63 -22.94 -4.69 19.96
CA GLU A 63 -23.70 -5.84 19.50
C GLU A 63 -23.01 -7.16 19.86
N PHE A 64 -21.70 -7.27 19.64
CA PHE A 64 -20.88 -8.41 20.04
C PHE A 64 -21.02 -8.76 21.53
N LEU A 65 -21.01 -7.75 22.40
CA LEU A 65 -21.22 -7.93 23.85
C LEU A 65 -22.66 -8.37 24.16
N ALA A 66 -23.66 -7.76 23.51
CA ALA A 66 -25.07 -8.09 23.71
C ALA A 66 -25.39 -9.54 23.32
N GLN A 67 -24.88 -10.01 22.19
CA GLN A 67 -25.02 -11.40 21.72
C GLN A 67 -24.45 -12.43 22.71
N ARG A 68 -23.50 -12.03 23.56
CA ARG A 68 -22.85 -12.87 24.57
C ARG A 68 -23.35 -12.61 26.00
N GLY A 69 -24.40 -11.79 26.15
CA GLY A 69 -24.99 -11.46 27.45
C GLY A 69 -24.07 -10.62 28.35
N VAL A 70 -23.11 -9.90 27.77
CA VAL A 70 -22.12 -9.13 28.52
C VAL A 70 -22.55 -7.66 28.61
N SER A 71 -22.59 -7.14 29.83
CA SER A 71 -22.86 -5.72 30.06
C SER A 71 -21.70 -4.85 29.57
N GLY A 72 -22.01 -3.69 28.98
CA GLY A 72 -21.01 -2.67 28.60
C GLY A 72 -20.32 -1.97 29.79
N LYS A 73 -20.50 -2.47 31.02
CA LYS A 73 -19.84 -2.00 32.24
C LYS A 73 -19.17 -3.16 32.94
N LEU A 74 -17.91 -2.98 33.32
CA LEU A 74 -17.16 -3.98 34.09
C LEU A 74 -17.49 -3.87 35.58
N SER A 75 -17.68 -5.03 36.22
CA SER A 75 -17.82 -5.11 37.67
C SER A 75 -16.46 -4.96 38.34
N THR A 76 -16.39 -4.21 39.45
CA THR A 76 -15.20 -4.15 40.30
C THR A 76 -15.24 -5.21 41.41
N LYS A 77 -16.36 -5.91 41.60
CA LYS A 77 -16.47 -7.00 42.57
C LYS A 77 -15.62 -8.19 42.12
N GLY A 78 -14.74 -8.68 42.99
CA GLY A 78 -13.81 -9.78 42.68
C GLY A 78 -12.52 -9.34 41.97
N GLY A 79 -12.30 -8.03 41.82
CA GLY A 79 -11.08 -7.47 41.23
C GLY A 79 -11.17 -7.25 39.71
N LEU A 80 -10.61 -6.13 39.25
CA LEU A 80 -10.72 -5.71 37.85
C LEU A 80 -10.07 -6.70 36.88
N ALA A 81 -8.95 -7.31 37.27
CA ALA A 81 -8.25 -8.29 36.43
C ALA A 81 -9.13 -9.51 36.14
N ALA A 82 -9.80 -10.05 37.16
CA ALA A 82 -10.71 -11.18 37.01
C ALA A 82 -11.93 -10.81 36.18
N SER A 83 -12.50 -9.61 36.38
CA SER A 83 -13.62 -9.13 35.56
C SER A 83 -13.24 -8.93 34.11
N TYR A 84 -12.05 -8.39 33.84
CA TYR A 84 -11.56 -8.18 32.47
C TYR A 84 -11.29 -9.51 31.75
N ALA A 85 -10.70 -10.49 32.46
CA ALA A 85 -10.44 -11.83 31.91
C ALA A 85 -11.71 -12.63 31.57
N ARG A 86 -12.88 -12.21 32.05
CA ARG A 86 -14.18 -12.80 31.69
C ARG A 86 -14.82 -12.15 30.47
N LEU A 87 -14.24 -11.06 29.95
CA LEU A 87 -14.73 -10.48 28.71
C LEU A 87 -14.52 -11.50 27.58
N PRO A 88 -15.50 -11.65 26.68
CA PRO A 88 -15.37 -12.57 25.57
C PRO A 88 -14.25 -12.10 24.66
N GLU A 89 -13.35 -13.03 24.33
CA GLU A 89 -12.30 -12.79 23.35
C GLU A 89 -12.92 -12.49 21.99
N MET A 90 -12.36 -11.49 21.30
CA MET A 90 -12.72 -11.20 19.92
C MET A 90 -11.97 -12.16 19.01
N ASP A 91 -12.68 -12.74 18.05
CA ASP A 91 -12.12 -13.58 17.00
C ASP A 91 -12.39 -12.90 15.63
N LYS A 92 -11.52 -13.16 14.65
CA LYS A 92 -11.50 -12.56 13.31
C LYS A 92 -12.72 -12.89 12.43
N ARG A 93 -13.67 -13.68 12.94
CA ARG A 93 -14.86 -14.13 12.20
C ARG A 93 -15.95 -13.05 12.28
N LEU A 94 -15.93 -12.14 11.33
CA LEU A 94 -16.94 -11.10 11.11
C LEU A 94 -17.88 -11.51 9.97
N ASP A 95 -19.17 -11.30 10.19
CA ASP A 95 -20.20 -11.39 9.16
C ASP A 95 -20.30 -10.02 8.48
N TRP A 96 -19.59 -9.87 7.37
CA TRP A 96 -19.40 -8.59 6.67
C TRP A 96 -20.70 -8.02 6.12
N GLU A 97 -21.69 -8.87 5.79
CA GLU A 97 -22.98 -8.45 5.23
C GLU A 97 -23.80 -7.57 6.20
N LYS A 98 -23.46 -7.58 7.50
CA LYS A 98 -24.15 -6.79 8.53
C LYS A 98 -23.64 -5.36 8.69
N TYR A 99 -22.57 -4.99 8.00
CA TYR A 99 -21.87 -3.73 8.24
C TYR A 99 -21.79 -2.86 6.99
N ASP A 100 -21.80 -1.54 7.20
CA ASP A 100 -21.38 -0.58 6.17
C ASP A 100 -19.85 -0.59 6.09
N ILE A 101 -19.30 -1.03 4.95
CA ILE A 101 -17.88 -1.28 4.79
C ILE A 101 -17.24 -0.09 4.07
N VAL A 102 -16.26 0.54 4.71
CA VAL A 102 -15.32 1.45 4.07
C VAL A 102 -13.97 0.74 3.95
N ALA A 103 -13.54 0.49 2.73
CA ALA A 103 -12.25 -0.11 2.44
C ALA A 103 -11.15 0.95 2.47
N ALA A 104 -10.02 0.60 3.09
CA ALA A 104 -8.79 1.37 3.02
C ALA A 104 -7.65 0.47 2.53
N PHE A 105 -6.86 0.95 1.58
CA PHE A 105 -5.72 0.23 1.04
C PHE A 105 -4.45 1.09 1.09
N GLY A 106 -3.29 0.46 1.00
CA GLY A 106 -1.98 1.11 1.01
C GLY A 106 -0.91 0.12 0.62
N GLY A 107 0.32 0.61 0.41
CA GLY A 107 1.43 -0.20 -0.09
C GLY A 107 1.43 -0.41 -1.61
N GLU A 108 0.27 -0.38 -2.26
CA GLU A 108 0.17 -0.42 -3.72
C GLU A 108 -1.03 0.41 -4.20
N GLY A 109 -0.89 1.08 -5.36
CA GLY A 109 -1.97 1.81 -6.02
C GLY A 109 -2.88 0.87 -6.82
N ILE A 110 -4.18 1.20 -6.90
CA ILE A 110 -5.17 0.40 -7.66
C ILE A 110 -5.70 1.16 -8.88
N SER A 111 -6.15 0.44 -9.91
CA SER A 111 -6.88 1.06 -11.01
C SER A 111 -8.30 1.49 -10.60
N GLU A 112 -8.96 2.29 -11.45
CA GLU A 112 -10.39 2.60 -11.26
C GLU A 112 -11.29 1.37 -11.52
N ASN A 113 -10.83 0.36 -12.28
CA ASN A 113 -11.56 -0.89 -12.47
C ASN A 113 -11.54 -1.72 -11.19
N MET A 114 -10.37 -1.91 -10.58
CA MET A 114 -10.26 -2.55 -9.27
C MET A 114 -11.08 -1.81 -8.21
N ARG A 115 -11.02 -0.47 -8.18
CA ARG A 115 -11.88 0.31 -7.28
C ARG A 115 -13.36 -0.01 -7.52
N SER A 116 -13.79 -0.04 -8.78
CA SER A 116 -15.18 -0.38 -9.13
C SER A 116 -15.56 -1.81 -8.71
N HIS A 117 -14.61 -2.75 -8.72
CA HIS A 117 -14.81 -4.09 -8.18
C HIS A 117 -15.04 -4.05 -6.67
N ILE A 118 -14.14 -3.39 -5.91
CA ILE A 118 -14.24 -3.27 -4.45
C ILE A 118 -15.57 -2.64 -4.04
N LEU A 119 -16.02 -1.62 -4.78
CA LEU A 119 -17.27 -0.91 -4.52
C LEU A 119 -18.54 -1.75 -4.72
N ARG A 120 -18.44 -2.98 -5.25
CA ARG A 120 -19.55 -3.94 -5.22
C ARG A 120 -19.81 -4.52 -3.83
N TYR A 121 -18.81 -4.46 -2.95
CA TYR A 121 -18.86 -5.02 -1.59
C TYR A 121 -18.69 -3.95 -0.51
N ALA A 122 -18.07 -2.81 -0.83
CA ALA A 122 -17.84 -1.70 0.08
C ALA A 122 -18.54 -0.43 -0.40
N HIS A 123 -19.00 0.40 0.53
CA HIS A 123 -19.58 1.72 0.24
C HIS A 123 -18.53 2.67 -0.35
N SER A 124 -17.33 2.68 0.22
CA SER A 124 -16.23 3.51 -0.26
C SER A 124 -14.91 2.76 -0.20
N ALA A 125 -13.94 3.16 -1.03
CA ALA A 125 -12.59 2.63 -1.05
C ALA A 125 -11.58 3.78 -1.18
N PHE A 126 -10.66 3.91 -0.22
CA PHE A 126 -9.67 4.98 -0.16
C PHE A 126 -8.24 4.45 -0.01
N GLY A 127 -7.34 4.97 -0.84
CA GLY A 127 -5.92 4.70 -0.76
C GLY A 127 -5.23 5.58 0.29
N SER A 128 -4.19 5.04 0.89
CA SER A 128 -3.21 5.78 1.68
C SER A 128 -1.83 5.61 1.05
N TYR A 129 -1.18 6.73 0.78
CA TYR A 129 0.21 6.76 0.38
C TYR A 129 1.09 6.89 1.62
N GLY A 130 2.12 6.07 1.69
CA GLY A 130 3.09 6.01 2.76
C GLY A 130 4.18 5.00 2.42
N ALA A 131 5.21 4.97 3.23
CA ALA A 131 6.35 4.08 3.03
C ALA A 131 7.02 3.72 4.35
N SER A 132 7.62 2.54 4.41
CA SER A 132 8.22 2.00 5.64
C SER A 132 9.41 2.82 6.15
N ASP A 133 10.10 3.54 5.28
CA ASP A 133 11.22 4.44 5.60
C ASP A 133 10.79 5.89 5.91
N LEU A 134 9.54 6.24 5.59
CA LEU A 134 8.83 7.46 5.94
C LEU A 134 7.84 7.20 7.09
N GLU A 135 6.54 7.20 6.79
CA GLU A 135 5.44 6.88 7.69
C GLU A 135 4.34 6.13 6.92
N ILE A 136 3.55 5.33 7.63
CA ILE A 136 2.46 4.52 7.04
C ILE A 136 1.42 5.38 6.29
N ASN A 137 1.20 6.62 6.74
CA ASN A 137 0.17 7.49 6.17
C ASN A 137 0.70 8.92 6.00
N VAL A 138 1.25 9.19 4.82
CA VAL A 138 1.73 10.50 4.37
C VAL A 138 0.62 11.28 3.67
N ALA A 139 -0.13 10.62 2.80
CA ALA A 139 -1.24 11.20 2.07
C ALA A 139 -2.41 10.21 1.98
N ILE A 140 -3.63 10.73 1.79
CA ILE A 140 -4.85 9.92 1.70
C ILE A 140 -5.69 10.32 0.50
N GLU A 141 -6.45 9.37 -0.03
CA GLU A 141 -7.54 9.68 -0.93
C GLU A 141 -8.74 10.22 -0.14
N THR A 142 -9.53 11.04 -0.80
CA THR A 142 -10.82 11.52 -0.33
C THR A 142 -11.84 11.35 -1.45
N ASP A 143 -13.13 11.51 -1.17
CA ASP A 143 -14.16 11.50 -2.22
C ASP A 143 -13.81 12.49 -3.34
N TYR A 144 -13.27 13.66 -2.98
CA TYR A 144 -12.79 14.64 -3.94
C TYR A 144 -11.66 14.12 -4.83
N THR A 145 -10.62 13.48 -4.27
CA THR A 145 -9.49 13.02 -5.09
C THR A 145 -9.84 11.80 -5.95
N VAL A 146 -10.73 10.93 -5.46
CA VAL A 146 -11.27 9.80 -6.23
C VAL A 146 -12.05 10.31 -7.43
N GLU A 147 -12.98 11.25 -7.22
CA GLU A 147 -13.75 11.84 -8.33
C GLU A 147 -12.90 12.67 -9.29
N LEU A 148 -11.87 13.35 -8.78
CA LEU A 148 -10.88 14.03 -9.61
C LEU A 148 -10.10 13.03 -10.48
N ARG A 149 -9.63 11.92 -9.91
CA ARG A 149 -8.92 10.88 -10.66
C ARG A 149 -9.79 10.25 -11.75
N ARG A 150 -11.08 10.00 -11.46
CA ARG A 150 -12.06 9.53 -12.47
C ARG A 150 -12.24 10.54 -13.60
N ALA A 151 -12.36 11.82 -13.27
CA ALA A 151 -12.46 12.87 -14.28
C ALA A 151 -11.19 12.98 -15.16
N ILE A 152 -10.00 12.78 -14.57
CA ILE A 152 -8.73 12.70 -15.30
C ILE A 152 -8.75 11.51 -16.27
N ALA A 153 -9.12 10.32 -15.79
CA ALA A 153 -9.16 9.10 -16.59
C ALA A 153 -10.12 9.22 -17.80
N GLN A 154 -11.23 9.94 -17.63
CA GLN A 154 -12.25 10.13 -18.67
C GLN A 154 -11.96 11.26 -19.66
N SER A 155 -10.95 12.11 -19.39
CA SER A 155 -10.67 13.29 -20.20
C SER A 155 -9.18 13.41 -20.54
N PRO A 156 -8.75 12.97 -21.74
CA PRO A 156 -7.37 13.12 -22.20
C PRO A 156 -6.88 14.58 -22.17
N LYS A 157 -7.78 15.55 -22.40
CA LYS A 157 -7.48 16.98 -22.32
C LYS A 157 -7.13 17.40 -20.89
N LEU A 158 -7.94 16.97 -19.91
CA LEU A 158 -7.68 17.25 -18.49
C LEU A 158 -6.40 16.54 -18.03
N ALA A 159 -6.24 15.25 -18.38
CA ALA A 159 -5.07 14.47 -18.03
C ALA A 159 -3.77 15.12 -18.50
N LYS A 160 -3.73 15.57 -19.76
CA LYS A 160 -2.58 16.32 -20.31
C LYS A 160 -2.32 17.64 -19.58
N ARG A 161 -3.37 18.27 -19.05
CA ARG A 161 -3.26 19.58 -18.40
C ARG A 161 -2.73 19.50 -16.97
N ILE A 162 -3.09 18.46 -16.21
CA ILE A 162 -2.78 18.40 -14.76
C ILE A 162 -1.89 17.23 -14.33
N THR A 163 -1.60 16.30 -15.24
CA THR A 163 -0.76 15.12 -14.95
C THR A 163 0.45 15.01 -15.88
N LYS A 164 1.38 14.15 -15.50
CA LYS A 164 2.52 13.69 -16.30
C LYS A 164 2.28 12.31 -16.90
N GLN A 165 1.02 11.89 -17.06
CA GLN A 165 0.69 10.57 -17.61
C GLN A 165 1.32 10.32 -18.98
N GLY A 166 1.42 11.33 -19.84
CA GLY A 166 2.08 11.19 -21.15
C GLY A 166 3.59 10.96 -21.08
N GLU A 167 4.24 11.37 -19.99
CA GLU A 167 5.69 11.17 -19.74
C GLU A 167 5.94 9.80 -19.10
N TYR A 168 5.12 9.42 -18.11
CA TYR A 168 5.33 8.21 -17.32
C TYR A 168 4.52 6.99 -17.78
N GLY A 169 3.58 7.16 -18.72
CA GLY A 169 2.75 6.08 -19.25
C GLY A 169 1.69 5.54 -18.29
N VAL A 170 1.52 6.14 -17.11
CA VAL A 170 0.63 5.65 -16.06
C VAL A 170 -0.28 6.76 -15.53
N LEU A 171 -1.55 6.42 -15.28
CA LEU A 171 -2.50 7.30 -14.61
C LEU A 171 -2.14 7.40 -13.12
N PRO A 172 -1.87 8.59 -12.58
CA PRO A 172 -1.43 8.71 -11.19
C PRO A 172 -2.54 8.33 -10.20
N MET A 173 -2.13 7.85 -9.04
CA MET A 173 -2.94 7.98 -7.83
C MET A 173 -2.97 9.45 -7.40
N VAL A 174 -4.11 9.91 -6.87
CA VAL A 174 -4.30 11.31 -6.47
C VAL A 174 -4.68 11.36 -5.01
N PHE A 175 -3.85 11.99 -4.20
CA PHE A 175 -4.00 12.07 -2.75
C PHE A 175 -4.02 13.53 -2.26
N GLN A 176 -4.47 13.74 -1.03
CA GLN A 176 -4.22 14.97 -0.27
C GLN A 176 -3.30 14.68 0.91
N PHE A 177 -2.44 15.65 1.23
CA PHE A 177 -1.52 15.57 2.38
C PHE A 177 -1.55 16.85 3.20
N ASN A 178 -1.17 16.76 4.48
CA ASN A 178 -1.10 17.91 5.36
C ASN A 178 0.31 18.55 5.28
N PRO A 179 0.46 19.78 4.74
CA PRO A 179 1.76 20.43 4.65
C PRO A 179 2.33 20.87 6.02
N TYR A 180 1.51 20.87 7.09
CA TYR A 180 2.01 21.04 8.45
C TYR A 180 2.76 19.80 8.97
N ASP A 181 2.53 18.64 8.36
CA ASP A 181 3.13 17.38 8.76
C ASP A 181 4.25 16.95 7.82
N TYR A 182 4.10 17.27 6.52
CA TYR A 182 5.02 16.86 5.46
C TYR A 182 5.29 17.99 4.48
N LEU A 183 6.56 18.29 4.25
CA LEU A 183 6.97 19.05 3.07
C LEU A 183 7.28 18.07 1.95
N ILE A 184 6.52 18.13 0.85
CA ILE A 184 6.70 17.28 -0.33
C ILE A 184 7.05 18.17 -1.52
N GLU A 185 8.17 17.84 -2.16
CA GLU A 185 8.72 18.54 -3.31
C GLU A 185 8.97 17.54 -4.46
N THR A 186 9.15 18.06 -5.66
CA THR A 186 9.57 17.26 -6.82
C THR A 186 10.92 17.76 -7.30
N ASN A 187 11.89 16.87 -7.44
CA ASN A 187 13.21 17.22 -7.98
C ASN A 187 13.19 17.34 -9.52
N GLU A 188 14.32 17.73 -10.12
CA GLU A 188 14.44 17.87 -11.58
C GLU A 188 14.25 16.53 -12.32
N GLY A 189 14.54 15.40 -11.67
CA GLY A 189 14.31 14.05 -12.20
C GLY A 189 12.85 13.57 -12.10
N GLY A 190 11.94 14.38 -11.55
CA GLY A 190 10.53 14.01 -11.38
C GLY A 190 10.25 13.14 -10.16
N GLU A 191 11.19 12.99 -9.23
CA GLU A 191 11.05 12.19 -8.02
C GLU A 191 10.58 13.04 -6.83
N LEU A 192 9.85 12.39 -5.92
CA LEU A 192 9.35 12.96 -4.68
C LEU A 192 10.46 13.07 -3.63
N ILE A 193 10.62 14.27 -3.09
CA ILE A 193 11.49 14.59 -1.97
C ILE A 193 10.60 14.94 -0.78
N VAL A 194 10.70 14.17 0.30
CA VAL A 194 9.82 14.30 1.46
C VAL A 194 10.60 14.75 2.69
N SER A 195 10.05 15.69 3.45
CA SER A 195 10.51 16.03 4.81
C SER A 195 9.37 15.85 5.81
N ILE A 196 9.56 15.05 6.84
CA ILE A 196 8.59 14.93 7.93
C ILE A 196 8.87 16.05 8.92
N VAL A 197 7.93 16.99 9.07
CA VAL A 197 8.14 18.22 9.85
C VAL A 197 7.40 18.21 11.20
N ARG A 198 6.87 17.05 11.60
CA ARG A 198 6.25 16.82 12.92
C ARG A 198 7.31 16.63 14.00
N LYS A 199 7.24 17.46 15.04
CA LYS A 199 8.18 17.42 16.18
C LYS A 199 8.21 16.09 16.94
N GLN A 200 7.15 15.30 16.87
CA GLN A 200 7.02 14.04 17.60
C GLN A 200 7.67 12.86 16.85
N ASN A 201 8.07 13.04 15.60
CA ASN A 201 8.75 11.99 14.85
C ASN A 201 10.21 11.88 15.32
N ILE A 202 10.62 10.67 15.71
CA ILE A 202 11.97 10.38 16.24
C ILE A 202 13.02 10.43 15.12
N ASN A 203 12.63 10.11 13.87
CA ASN A 203 13.48 10.12 12.69
C ASN A 203 12.76 10.84 11.52
N PRO A 204 12.72 12.19 11.53
CA PRO A 204 11.87 12.98 10.66
C PRO A 204 12.28 13.02 9.18
N ARG A 205 13.28 12.23 8.73
CA ARG A 205 13.73 12.13 7.33
C ARG A 205 13.63 13.44 6.53
N LEU A 206 14.63 14.31 6.62
CA LEU A 206 14.61 15.62 5.95
C LEU A 206 15.11 15.51 4.50
N ARG A 207 14.36 16.09 3.57
CA ARG A 207 14.62 16.04 2.11
C ARG A 207 15.01 14.64 1.63
N TYR A 208 14.28 13.64 2.11
CA TYR A 208 14.53 12.25 1.81
C TYR A 208 13.94 11.90 0.44
N ASN A 209 14.77 11.32 -0.43
CA ASN A 209 14.34 10.83 -1.73
C ASN A 209 13.91 9.37 -1.58
N ILE A 210 12.63 9.11 -1.83
CA ILE A 210 12.06 7.76 -1.80
C ILE A 210 12.11 7.07 -3.18
N HIS A 211 12.54 7.79 -4.22
CA HIS A 211 12.54 7.35 -5.61
C HIS A 211 11.15 7.03 -6.16
N ASP A 212 10.12 7.66 -5.60
CA ASP A 212 8.78 7.63 -6.19
C ASP A 212 8.65 8.80 -7.17
N ARG A 213 8.09 8.55 -8.35
CA ARG A 213 7.75 9.58 -9.34
C ARG A 213 6.48 10.28 -8.92
N GLY A 214 6.50 11.61 -8.90
CA GLY A 214 5.34 12.36 -8.48
C GLY A 214 5.47 13.86 -8.53
N HIS A 215 4.33 14.52 -8.41
CA HIS A 215 4.27 15.97 -8.31
C HIS A 215 3.17 16.45 -7.38
N VAL A 216 3.36 17.65 -6.83
CA VAL A 216 2.36 18.31 -5.98
C VAL A 216 1.67 19.44 -6.72
N MET A 217 0.41 19.69 -6.39
CA MET A 217 -0.37 20.80 -6.95
C MET A 217 -1.20 21.47 -5.86
N ARG A 218 -1.24 22.80 -5.85
CA ARG A 218 -2.09 23.54 -4.91
C ARG A 218 -3.51 23.59 -5.48
N LEU A 219 -4.51 23.47 -4.61
CA LEU A 219 -5.91 23.53 -5.05
C LEU A 219 -6.27 24.84 -5.74
N ARG A 220 -5.69 25.97 -5.30
CA ARG A 220 -5.89 27.27 -5.95
C ARG A 220 -5.49 27.27 -7.43
N ASP A 221 -4.51 26.44 -7.81
CA ASP A 221 -4.01 26.33 -9.18
C ASP A 221 -4.87 25.34 -10.00
N LEU A 222 -5.50 24.36 -9.33
CA LEU A 222 -6.39 23.39 -9.96
C LEU A 222 -7.81 23.94 -10.21
N ARG A 223 -8.38 24.73 -9.28
CA ARG A 223 -9.77 25.19 -9.37
C ARG A 223 -10.12 25.86 -10.71
N PRO A 224 -9.31 26.81 -11.25
CA PRO A 224 -9.62 27.42 -12.54
C PRO A 224 -9.63 26.41 -13.69
N ILE A 225 -8.72 25.43 -13.66
CA ILE A 225 -8.63 24.36 -14.66
C ILE A 225 -9.91 23.49 -14.64
N LEU A 226 -10.45 23.22 -13.45
CA LEU A 226 -11.70 22.47 -13.32
C LEU A 226 -12.90 23.27 -13.88
N GLU A 227 -12.96 24.58 -13.65
CA GLU A 227 -14.01 25.43 -14.23
C GLU A 227 -13.91 25.49 -15.77
N GLU A 228 -12.71 25.67 -16.32
CA GLU A 228 -12.45 25.65 -17.77
C GLU A 228 -12.92 24.35 -18.45
N HIS A 229 -12.89 23.24 -17.72
CA HIS A 229 -13.33 21.93 -18.20
C HIS A 229 -14.79 21.57 -17.83
N GLY A 230 -15.57 22.51 -17.28
CA GLY A 230 -16.95 22.25 -16.88
C GLY A 230 -17.09 21.30 -15.69
N LEU A 231 -16.03 21.15 -14.90
CA LEU A 231 -15.92 20.28 -13.72
C LEU A 231 -16.04 21.05 -12.40
N GLY A 232 -16.57 22.27 -12.41
CA GLY A 232 -16.78 23.09 -11.20
C GLY A 232 -17.60 22.40 -10.09
N ARG A 233 -18.35 21.34 -10.42
CA ARG A 233 -19.00 20.48 -9.41
C ARG A 233 -18.01 19.83 -8.43
N LEU A 234 -16.80 19.49 -8.88
CA LEU A 234 -15.77 18.88 -8.03
C LEU A 234 -15.30 19.86 -6.95
N ASN A 235 -15.34 21.17 -7.21
CA ASN A 235 -15.04 22.19 -6.22
C ASN A 235 -15.99 22.16 -5.02
N ARG A 236 -17.20 21.59 -5.17
CA ARG A 236 -18.18 21.42 -4.07
C ARG A 236 -17.95 20.16 -3.23
N LEU A 237 -17.29 19.14 -3.79
CA LEU A 237 -16.90 17.93 -3.07
C LEU A 237 -15.66 18.16 -2.19
N GLN A 238 -14.86 19.16 -2.54
CA GLN A 238 -13.64 19.49 -1.83
C GLN A 238 -13.96 20.08 -0.45
N PHE A 239 -13.84 19.24 0.58
CA PHE A 239 -14.01 19.62 1.97
C PHE A 239 -12.73 20.20 2.61
N LEU A 240 -11.56 19.68 2.21
CA LEU A 240 -10.27 20.04 2.77
C LEU A 240 -9.46 20.92 1.82
N ASP A 241 -8.96 22.07 2.28
CA ASP A 241 -8.08 22.95 1.51
C ASP A 241 -6.61 22.51 1.57
N LEU A 242 -6.38 21.23 1.30
CA LEU A 242 -5.07 20.59 1.33
C LEU A 242 -4.50 20.43 -0.09
N PRO A 243 -3.17 20.58 -0.27
CA PRO A 243 -2.52 20.32 -1.55
C PRO A 243 -2.71 18.87 -2.00
N LEU A 244 -2.61 18.69 -3.31
CA LEU A 244 -2.69 17.39 -3.96
C LEU A 244 -1.29 16.81 -4.18
N LEU A 245 -1.20 15.49 -4.07
CA LEU A 245 -0.06 14.67 -4.46
C LEU A 245 -0.50 13.72 -5.59
N PHE A 246 0.22 13.79 -6.70
CA PHE A 246 0.09 12.85 -7.82
C PHE A 246 1.26 11.87 -7.76
N HIS A 247 0.96 10.59 -7.63
CA HIS A 247 1.96 9.51 -7.50
C HIS A 247 1.86 8.55 -8.69
N TYR A 248 2.98 8.26 -9.34
CA TYR A 248 3.07 7.48 -10.59
C TYR A 248 3.84 6.17 -10.43
N GLY A 249 4.13 5.73 -9.20
CA GLY A 249 5.01 4.59 -8.93
C GLY A 249 6.48 4.99 -8.93
N ARG A 250 7.38 4.01 -9.02
CA ARG A 250 8.80 4.20 -8.73
C ARG A 250 9.64 4.62 -9.94
N SER A 251 10.68 5.41 -9.69
CA SER A 251 11.60 5.91 -10.72
C SER A 251 12.66 4.88 -11.11
N ASP A 252 12.97 3.96 -10.20
CA ASP A 252 13.92 2.85 -10.34
C ASP A 252 13.40 1.69 -11.21
N MET A 253 12.24 1.87 -11.84
CA MET A 253 11.60 0.86 -12.69
C MET A 253 11.27 -0.44 -11.94
N SER A 254 11.02 -0.40 -10.64
CA SER A 254 10.45 -1.54 -9.91
C SER A 254 8.93 -1.63 -10.07
N VAL A 255 8.38 -2.83 -9.87
CA VAL A 255 6.93 -3.09 -9.85
C VAL A 255 6.49 -3.51 -8.46
N ASP A 256 5.34 -2.99 -8.04
CA ASP A 256 4.65 -3.48 -6.85
C ASP A 256 3.88 -4.77 -7.19
N TYR A 257 3.97 -5.75 -6.29
CA TYR A 257 3.18 -6.97 -6.31
C TYR A 257 2.74 -7.33 -4.89
N ASN A 258 1.49 -7.02 -4.55
CA ASN A 258 0.91 -7.29 -3.22
C ASN A 258 1.76 -6.71 -2.08
N GLY A 259 2.27 -5.48 -2.29
CA GLY A 259 3.14 -4.76 -1.35
C GLY A 259 4.62 -5.13 -1.40
N ALA A 260 5.03 -6.09 -2.24
CA ALA A 260 6.43 -6.38 -2.50
C ALA A 260 6.96 -5.53 -3.66
N VAL A 261 8.11 -4.88 -3.46
CA VAL A 261 8.82 -4.17 -4.53
C VAL A 261 9.72 -5.15 -5.28
N VAL A 262 9.43 -5.38 -6.56
CA VAL A 262 10.20 -6.27 -7.43
C VAL A 262 10.92 -5.43 -8.49
N ALA A 263 12.25 -5.35 -8.40
CA ALA A 263 13.07 -4.60 -9.35
C ALA A 263 13.61 -5.50 -10.48
N PRO A 264 13.73 -5.00 -11.72
CA PRO A 264 14.40 -5.71 -12.81
C PRO A 264 15.82 -6.12 -12.47
N ASP A 265 16.54 -5.27 -11.73
CA ASP A 265 17.92 -5.56 -11.31
C ASP A 265 17.98 -6.75 -10.35
N ALA A 266 17.00 -6.92 -9.44
CA ALA A 266 16.92 -8.10 -8.59
C ALA A 266 16.68 -9.38 -9.40
N LEU A 267 15.87 -9.31 -10.47
CA LEU A 267 15.70 -10.43 -11.40
C LEU A 267 16.98 -10.70 -12.20
N ARG A 268 17.68 -9.64 -12.63
CA ARG A 268 18.99 -9.76 -13.31
C ARG A 268 19.99 -10.48 -12.42
N ASP A 269 20.08 -10.11 -11.15
CA ASP A 269 21.00 -10.74 -10.19
C ASP A 269 20.69 -12.23 -9.99
N VAL A 270 19.40 -12.59 -9.91
CA VAL A 270 18.96 -13.99 -9.87
C VAL A 270 19.42 -14.76 -11.10
N ILE A 271 19.21 -14.19 -12.29
CA ILE A 271 19.64 -14.81 -13.56
C ILE A 271 21.18 -14.96 -13.59
N TYR A 272 21.91 -13.94 -13.14
CA TYR A 272 23.36 -13.88 -13.26
C TYR A 272 24.08 -14.78 -12.26
N THR A 273 23.43 -15.10 -11.14
CA THR A 273 23.96 -16.02 -10.13
C THR A 273 23.89 -17.50 -10.58
N ASP A 274 23.01 -17.83 -11.52
CA ASP A 274 22.91 -19.17 -12.11
C ASP A 274 23.65 -19.21 -13.47
N PRO A 275 24.78 -19.93 -13.58
CA PRO A 275 25.58 -19.96 -14.81
C PRO A 275 24.85 -20.53 -16.03
N VAL A 276 23.78 -21.29 -15.82
CA VAL A 276 22.95 -21.83 -16.89
C VAL A 276 21.98 -20.75 -17.36
N LEU A 277 21.26 -20.10 -16.45
CA LEU A 277 20.36 -18.99 -16.79
C LEU A 277 21.11 -17.81 -17.40
N LEU A 278 22.29 -17.46 -16.88
CA LEU A 278 23.14 -16.39 -17.41
C LEU A 278 23.49 -16.59 -18.90
N ARG A 279 23.70 -17.84 -19.33
CA ARG A 279 23.99 -18.16 -20.74
C ARG A 279 22.73 -18.27 -21.59
N ALA A 280 21.62 -18.65 -20.99
CA ALA A 280 20.37 -18.92 -21.70
C ALA A 280 19.48 -17.68 -21.84
N VAL A 281 19.55 -16.71 -20.93
CA VAL A 281 18.65 -15.55 -20.89
C VAL A 281 19.39 -14.31 -21.40
N ALA A 282 18.91 -13.77 -22.52
CA ALA A 282 19.46 -12.56 -23.14
C ALA A 282 18.81 -11.27 -22.63
N ASN A 283 17.54 -11.33 -22.25
CA ASN A 283 16.80 -10.17 -21.74
C ASN A 283 15.70 -10.60 -20.76
N HIS A 284 15.19 -9.66 -19.97
CA HIS A 284 14.10 -9.91 -19.02
C HIS A 284 13.14 -8.71 -18.98
N ARG A 285 11.91 -8.96 -18.53
CA ARG A 285 10.90 -7.93 -18.33
C ARG A 285 9.93 -8.31 -17.22
N LEU A 286 9.63 -7.35 -16.34
CA LEU A 286 8.55 -7.45 -15.38
C LEU A 286 7.31 -6.78 -15.98
N VAL A 287 6.19 -7.50 -16.01
CA VAL A 287 4.93 -6.99 -16.55
C VAL A 287 3.90 -7.00 -15.43
N SER A 288 3.43 -5.81 -15.05
CA SER A 288 2.44 -5.60 -14.00
C SER A 288 1.11 -5.21 -14.65
N PHE A 289 0.04 -5.90 -14.32
CA PHE A 289 -1.29 -5.64 -14.88
C PHE A 289 -2.40 -6.03 -13.91
N GLU A 290 -3.62 -5.62 -14.21
CA GLU A 290 -4.85 -6.14 -13.59
C GLU A 290 -5.62 -6.94 -14.63
N ASP A 291 -6.12 -8.12 -14.26
CA ASP A 291 -6.98 -8.91 -15.15
C ASP A 291 -8.43 -8.37 -15.20
N GLU A 292 -9.32 -9.06 -15.91
CA GLU A 292 -10.72 -8.64 -16.05
C GLU A 292 -11.51 -8.63 -14.73
N LEU A 293 -11.05 -9.42 -13.74
CA LEU A 293 -11.61 -9.41 -12.39
C LEU A 293 -11.02 -8.28 -11.56
N GLY A 294 -10.05 -7.53 -12.10
CA GLY A 294 -9.30 -6.50 -11.38
C GLY A 294 -8.19 -7.08 -10.54
N ASP A 295 -7.98 -8.40 -10.53
CA ASP A 295 -6.95 -9.02 -9.70
C ASP A 295 -5.57 -8.60 -10.20
N LYS A 296 -4.70 -8.20 -9.26
CA LYS A 296 -3.35 -7.79 -9.58
C LYS A 296 -2.51 -9.00 -9.99
N GLN A 297 -1.83 -8.88 -11.12
CA GLN A 297 -0.99 -9.92 -11.70
C GLN A 297 0.44 -9.40 -11.93
N LEU A 298 1.41 -10.29 -11.70
CA LEU A 298 2.80 -10.09 -12.08
C LEU A 298 3.20 -11.19 -13.08
N HIS A 299 3.73 -10.78 -14.22
CA HIS A 299 4.33 -11.69 -15.19
C HIS A 299 5.83 -11.39 -15.35
N ILE A 300 6.64 -12.44 -15.19
CA ILE A 300 8.09 -12.41 -15.36
C ILE A 300 8.40 -13.02 -16.72
N ALA A 301 8.75 -12.17 -17.68
CA ALA A 301 9.13 -12.58 -19.02
C ALA A 301 10.66 -12.68 -19.13
N LEU A 302 11.16 -13.80 -19.66
CA LEU A 302 12.58 -14.04 -19.88
C LEU A 302 12.82 -14.36 -21.35
N GLN A 303 13.62 -13.53 -22.04
CA GLN A 303 14.00 -13.78 -23.43
C GLN A 303 15.19 -14.72 -23.48
N LEU A 304 15.06 -15.81 -24.23
CA LEU A 304 16.16 -16.72 -24.51
C LEU A 304 17.15 -16.10 -25.50
N THR A 305 18.41 -16.52 -25.42
CA THR A 305 19.45 -16.18 -26.41
C THR A 305 19.08 -16.67 -27.81
N GLU A 306 19.62 -16.00 -28.82
CA GLU A 306 19.41 -16.37 -30.22
C GLU A 306 19.85 -17.83 -30.46
N GLY A 307 18.97 -18.63 -31.06
CA GLY A 307 19.21 -20.06 -31.29
C GLY A 307 19.05 -20.97 -30.07
N ALA A 308 18.44 -20.51 -28.98
CA ALA A 308 18.05 -21.34 -27.84
C ALA A 308 16.54 -21.68 -27.80
N GLY A 309 15.74 -21.07 -28.69
CA GLY A 309 14.27 -21.20 -28.73
C GLY A 309 13.73 -22.45 -29.44
N ASP A 310 14.61 -23.31 -29.93
CA ASP A 310 14.36 -24.50 -30.76
C ASP A 310 14.41 -25.83 -29.96
N GLY A 311 14.37 -25.76 -28.63
CA GLY A 311 13.80 -26.83 -27.81
C GLY A 311 14.70 -28.04 -27.49
N SER A 312 16.02 -27.95 -27.65
CA SER A 312 16.92 -29.07 -27.31
C SER A 312 17.67 -28.88 -25.99
N GLY A 313 17.00 -29.15 -24.86
CA GLY A 313 17.69 -29.57 -23.62
C GLY A 313 17.48 -28.75 -22.34
N HIS A 314 16.61 -27.74 -22.31
CA HIS A 314 16.38 -26.93 -21.11
C HIS A 314 15.11 -27.36 -20.36
N ASP A 315 15.26 -27.72 -19.07
CA ASP A 315 14.12 -27.91 -18.16
C ASP A 315 13.57 -26.55 -17.74
N LEU A 316 12.74 -25.97 -18.60
CA LEU A 316 12.11 -24.67 -18.35
C LEU A 316 11.23 -24.70 -17.09
N ALA A 317 10.68 -25.86 -16.69
CA ALA A 317 9.89 -25.95 -15.46
C ALA A 317 10.79 -25.81 -14.22
N ALA A 318 11.93 -26.50 -14.19
CA ALA A 318 12.92 -26.34 -13.13
C ALA A 318 13.48 -24.92 -13.06
N TRP A 319 13.73 -24.28 -14.20
CA TRP A 319 14.20 -22.89 -14.23
C TRP A 319 13.17 -21.90 -13.69
N ARG A 320 11.89 -22.04 -14.08
CA ARG A 320 10.80 -21.23 -13.51
C ARG A 320 10.78 -21.34 -11.98
N ALA A 321 10.84 -22.56 -11.45
CA ALA A 321 10.86 -22.81 -10.02
C ALA A 321 12.11 -22.21 -9.34
N SER A 322 13.29 -22.37 -9.96
CA SER A 322 14.56 -21.83 -9.46
C SER A 322 14.55 -20.31 -9.37
N VAL A 323 14.10 -19.62 -10.43
CA VAL A 323 14.01 -18.14 -10.46
C VAL A 323 13.07 -17.64 -9.36
N VAL A 324 11.87 -18.20 -9.23
CA VAL A 324 10.92 -17.80 -8.19
C VAL A 324 11.50 -18.06 -6.79
N ALA A 325 12.09 -19.24 -6.56
CA ALA A 325 12.70 -19.57 -5.29
C ALA A 325 13.84 -18.61 -4.94
N ALA A 326 14.66 -18.22 -5.91
CA ALA A 326 15.75 -17.26 -5.71
C ALA A 326 15.23 -15.85 -5.38
N LEU A 327 14.21 -15.37 -6.11
CA LEU A 327 13.56 -14.09 -5.80
C LEU A 327 12.97 -14.08 -4.39
N ARG A 328 12.30 -15.15 -3.96
CA ARG A 328 11.76 -15.29 -2.60
C ARG A 328 12.86 -15.30 -1.53
N ARG A 329 14.04 -15.85 -1.82
CA ARG A 329 15.17 -15.85 -0.88
C ARG A 329 15.75 -14.46 -0.66
N ILE A 330 15.85 -13.64 -1.71
CA ILE A 330 16.48 -12.32 -1.64
C ILE A 330 15.49 -11.20 -1.27
N ASN A 331 14.18 -11.46 -1.39
CA ASN A 331 13.13 -10.48 -1.11
C ASN A 331 12.06 -11.10 -0.19
N GLY A 332 12.13 -10.75 1.10
CA GLY A 332 11.21 -11.24 2.13
C GLY A 332 9.76 -10.81 1.92
N ASP A 333 9.54 -9.60 1.40
CA ASP A 333 8.19 -9.10 1.08
C ASP A 333 7.60 -9.88 -0.10
N PHE A 334 8.41 -10.17 -1.13
CA PHE A 334 8.00 -11.03 -2.24
C PHE A 334 7.67 -12.45 -1.77
N ASN A 335 8.47 -13.02 -0.87
CA ASN A 335 8.15 -14.31 -0.26
C ASN A 335 6.82 -14.28 0.51
N ASN A 336 6.57 -13.24 1.30
CA ASN A 336 5.31 -13.09 2.02
C ASN A 336 4.12 -12.90 1.06
N ALA A 337 4.30 -12.12 -0.02
CA ALA A 337 3.30 -11.95 -1.07
C ALA A 337 2.93 -13.30 -1.69
N ILE A 338 3.90 -14.15 -2.05
CA ILE A 338 3.65 -15.51 -2.58
C ILE A 338 2.85 -16.37 -1.58
N LEU A 339 3.25 -16.37 -0.31
CA LEU A 339 2.63 -17.22 0.71
C LEU A 339 1.18 -16.82 1.03
N THR A 340 0.86 -15.53 0.93
CA THR A 340 -0.45 -14.97 1.30
C THR A 340 -1.40 -14.79 0.11
N SER A 341 -0.91 -14.89 -1.11
CA SER A 341 -1.71 -14.74 -2.33
C SER A 341 -2.63 -15.93 -2.59
N ALA A 342 -3.77 -15.65 -3.24
CA ALA A 342 -4.59 -16.68 -3.85
C ALA A 342 -3.86 -17.31 -5.04
N ASP A 343 -4.13 -18.58 -5.34
CA ASP A 343 -3.41 -19.30 -6.41
C ASP A 343 -3.59 -18.64 -7.79
N ALA A 344 -4.75 -17.99 -8.01
CA ALA A 344 -5.07 -17.26 -9.23
C ALA A 344 -4.27 -15.95 -9.43
N THR A 345 -3.62 -15.43 -8.39
CA THR A 345 -2.83 -14.18 -8.44
C THR A 345 -1.33 -14.43 -8.28
N LEU A 346 -0.90 -15.69 -8.15
CA LEU A 346 0.51 -16.05 -8.12
C LEU A 346 1.20 -15.61 -9.43
N PRO A 347 2.45 -15.09 -9.36
CA PRO A 347 3.13 -14.60 -10.54
C PRO A 347 3.28 -15.67 -11.61
N THR A 348 3.17 -15.25 -12.86
CA THR A 348 3.46 -16.11 -14.00
C THR A 348 4.90 -15.90 -14.45
N ILE A 349 5.52 -16.95 -14.98
CA ILE A 349 6.89 -16.86 -15.50
C ILE A 349 7.00 -17.65 -16.81
N ALA A 350 7.48 -17.00 -17.86
CA ALA A 350 7.62 -17.63 -19.17
C ALA A 350 8.95 -17.27 -19.83
N PHE A 351 9.44 -18.23 -20.61
CA PHE A 351 10.62 -18.09 -21.45
C PHE A 351 10.16 -17.91 -22.89
N TYR A 352 10.61 -16.84 -23.52
CA TYR A 352 10.26 -16.47 -24.88
C TYR A 352 11.46 -16.72 -25.79
N PRO A 353 11.26 -17.28 -27.00
CA PRO A 353 12.28 -17.26 -28.04
C PRO A 353 12.81 -15.85 -28.31
N TRP A 354 14.01 -15.78 -28.88
CA TRP A 354 14.64 -14.51 -29.27
C TRP A 354 13.69 -13.62 -30.07
N ARG A 355 13.54 -12.37 -29.63
CA ARG A 355 12.68 -11.31 -30.23
C ARG A 355 11.24 -11.76 -30.48
N SER A 356 10.64 -12.45 -29.51
CA SER A 356 9.25 -12.89 -29.59
C SER A 356 8.43 -12.45 -28.37
N GLY A 357 7.10 -12.56 -28.48
CA GLY A 357 6.16 -12.17 -27.43
C GLY A 357 6.37 -10.71 -27.01
N PRO A 358 6.59 -10.42 -25.71
CA PRO A 358 6.81 -9.06 -25.26
C PRO A 358 8.10 -8.45 -25.84
N PHE A 359 9.08 -9.25 -26.28
CA PHE A 359 10.36 -8.76 -26.79
C PHE A 359 10.40 -8.51 -28.30
N ALA A 360 9.27 -8.66 -29.01
CA ALA A 360 9.21 -8.54 -30.47
C ALA A 360 9.67 -7.16 -31.00
N GLY A 361 9.49 -6.10 -30.22
CA GLY A 361 9.92 -4.73 -30.56
C GLY A 361 11.33 -4.35 -30.09
N ASP A 362 12.03 -5.23 -29.38
CA ASP A 362 13.34 -4.93 -28.81
C ASP A 362 14.39 -4.70 -29.92
N GLY A 363 15.27 -3.72 -29.70
CA GLY A 363 16.26 -3.27 -30.69
C GLY A 363 15.77 -2.17 -31.63
N ALA A 364 14.48 -1.81 -31.61
CA ALA A 364 13.98 -0.62 -32.30
C ALA A 364 14.34 0.70 -31.58
N LYS A 365 14.59 0.63 -30.27
CA LYS A 365 15.03 1.75 -29.41
C LYS A 365 16.44 1.48 -28.89
N LEU A 366 17.19 2.55 -28.59
CA LEU A 366 18.55 2.47 -28.05
C LEU A 366 18.60 1.83 -26.64
N LYS A 367 17.53 1.96 -25.85
CA LYS A 367 17.43 1.42 -24.49
C LYS A 367 16.31 0.38 -24.42
N ASN A 368 16.59 -0.74 -23.76
CA ASN A 368 15.59 -1.76 -23.47
C ASN A 368 14.60 -1.27 -22.41
N GLU A 369 13.35 -1.67 -22.55
CA GLU A 369 12.31 -1.48 -21.54
C GLU A 369 12.23 -2.75 -20.68
N TYR A 370 12.51 -2.63 -19.38
CA TYR A 370 12.51 -3.76 -18.45
C TYR A 370 11.22 -3.90 -17.64
N VAL A 371 10.34 -2.90 -17.70
CA VAL A 371 9.04 -2.93 -17.01
C VAL A 371 7.94 -2.44 -17.93
N TRP A 372 6.85 -3.19 -17.98
CA TRP A 372 5.59 -2.78 -18.59
C TRP A 372 4.47 -2.73 -17.55
N HIS A 373 3.71 -1.63 -17.58
CA HIS A 373 2.42 -1.52 -16.90
C HIS A 373 1.33 -1.61 -17.95
N LEU A 374 0.56 -2.70 -17.93
CA LEU A 374 -0.48 -2.96 -18.92
C LEU A 374 -1.86 -2.85 -18.28
N THR A 375 -2.83 -2.35 -19.04
CA THR A 375 -4.24 -2.48 -18.70
C THR A 375 -4.78 -3.83 -19.16
N ALA A 376 -5.93 -4.25 -18.64
CA ALA A 376 -6.61 -5.47 -19.10
C ALA A 376 -6.82 -5.50 -20.63
N ALA A 377 -7.03 -4.34 -21.24
CA ALA A 377 -7.22 -4.19 -22.69
C ALA A 377 -5.93 -4.37 -23.50
N ASP A 378 -4.76 -4.14 -22.89
CA ASP A 378 -3.46 -4.27 -23.57
C ASP A 378 -2.96 -5.72 -23.61
N ILE A 379 -3.44 -6.58 -22.69
CA ILE A 379 -2.98 -7.97 -22.53
C ILE A 379 -3.08 -8.78 -23.84
N PRO A 380 -4.21 -8.77 -24.59
CA PRO A 380 -4.30 -9.55 -25.82
C PRO A 380 -3.28 -9.14 -26.88
N GLY A 381 -2.86 -7.87 -26.91
CA GLY A 381 -1.87 -7.35 -27.84
C GLY A 381 -0.42 -7.58 -27.41
N ALA A 382 -0.18 -7.86 -26.13
CA ALA A 382 1.16 -8.02 -25.55
C ALA A 382 1.79 -9.41 -25.76
N ASN A 383 1.03 -10.38 -26.28
CA ASN A 383 1.47 -11.75 -26.57
C ASN A 383 2.17 -12.43 -25.38
N LEU A 384 1.56 -12.33 -24.19
CA LEU A 384 2.09 -12.92 -22.96
C LEU A 384 1.68 -14.40 -22.81
N ASP A 385 2.63 -15.27 -22.50
CA ASP A 385 2.38 -16.63 -22.03
C ASP A 385 2.11 -16.64 -20.52
N LEU A 386 0.83 -16.63 -20.16
CA LEU A 386 0.36 -16.64 -18.78
C LEU A 386 0.06 -18.07 -18.25
N SER A 387 0.43 -19.11 -18.99
CA SER A 387 0.08 -20.50 -18.65
C SER A 387 0.81 -21.05 -17.42
N SER A 388 1.99 -20.51 -17.12
CA SER A 388 2.92 -21.04 -16.12
C SER A 388 2.95 -20.19 -14.86
N ARG A 389 2.05 -20.46 -13.91
CA ARG A 389 2.04 -19.82 -12.59
C ARG A 389 3.09 -20.41 -11.65
N SER A 390 3.63 -19.57 -10.77
CA SER A 390 4.55 -19.99 -9.73
C SER A 390 3.85 -20.86 -8.67
N ALA A 391 4.63 -21.67 -7.96
CA ALA A 391 4.16 -22.40 -6.78
C ALA A 391 4.39 -21.61 -5.48
N LYS A 392 3.61 -21.96 -4.45
CA LYS A 392 3.73 -21.40 -3.09
C LYS A 392 4.97 -21.82 -2.34
#